data_AF-A0A9P7KKF1-F1
#
_entry.id   AF-A0A9P7KKF1-F1
#
_cell.length_a   1.000
_cell.length_b   1.000
_cell.length_c   1.000
_cell.angle_alpha   90.00
_cell.angle_beta   90.00
_cell.angle_gamma   90.00
#
_symmetry.space_group_name_H-M   'P 1'
#
loop_
_entity.id
_entity.type
_entity.pdbx_description
1 polymer ?
#
loop_
_entity_poly.entity_id
_entity_poly.type
_entity_poly.pdbx_seq_one_letter_code
_entity_poly.pdbx_strand_id
1 'polypeptide(L)'
;MGIASIYESGPTDLKTILELFIKAYPTAYKTLTLGEPLVCSARGNVLEAAPPPTAIFFGLSTLKATRALTGRSVPVISWVSTGSAAFLRLWGPESMGGLDDFGAKVDAEVARTGKSPLEAGEYLYRHTKGAVIRIPGLPPMYDHEFQPQKLPMLLPLSVVIMDSREFLLGSDAVIIAPSDAYEKETLHAVRDWIVWPFDGDQPLAAVYLEEILKVAFELIEVRTGLGPGPIYRNGKTPKGTREAVGEEIRRVLDDCLGEEGEALSNNALRLKVQFAQAWEEGGVAKLAIRAFLKKFT
;
A
#
# COMPACT_ATOMS: atom_id res chain seq x y z
N MET A 1 0.22 -15.59 20.07
CA MET A 1 -0.72 -15.32 18.94
C MET A 1 -0.09 -16.10 17.77
N GLY A 2 -0.71 -17.07 17.06
CA GLY A 2 -0.06 -17.82 15.94
C GLY A 2 -0.39 -17.34 14.50
N ILE A 3 0.61 -16.94 13.68
CA ILE A 3 0.44 -16.55 12.25
C ILE A 3 0.34 -17.86 11.48
N ALA A 4 -0.76 -18.07 10.77
CA ALA A 4 -0.86 -19.08 9.74
C ALA A 4 -0.37 -18.47 8.42
N SER A 5 0.83 -18.87 7.98
CA SER A 5 1.28 -18.64 6.60
C SER A 5 1.00 -19.91 5.80
N ILE A 6 0.29 -19.79 4.68
CA ILE A 6 -0.04 -20.91 3.79
C ILE A 6 0.91 -21.00 2.59
N TYR A 7 2.08 -20.35 2.65
CA TYR A 7 2.92 -20.17 1.48
C TYR A 7 4.19 -21.05 1.51
N GLU A 8 4.23 -22.14 0.72
CA GLU A 8 5.43 -22.55 -0.04
C GLU A 8 5.27 -23.75 -1.01
N SER A 9 6.17 -23.77 -2.00
CA SER A 9 6.37 -24.69 -3.15
C SER A 9 5.11 -25.20 -3.85
N GLY A 10 4.35 -24.25 -4.39
CA GLY A 10 3.30 -24.46 -5.39
C GLY A 10 3.70 -23.86 -6.75
N PRO A 11 2.78 -23.79 -7.72
CA PRO A 11 3.00 -23.15 -9.01
C PRO A 11 3.67 -21.78 -8.84
N THR A 12 4.69 -21.49 -9.65
CA THR A 12 5.44 -20.22 -9.59
C THR A 12 4.71 -19.07 -10.28
N ASP A 13 3.57 -19.36 -10.92
CA ASP A 13 2.74 -18.33 -11.54
C ASP A 13 1.78 -17.72 -10.50
N LEU A 14 1.83 -16.39 -10.42
CA LEU A 14 1.09 -15.59 -9.44
C LEU A 14 -0.43 -15.79 -9.52
N LYS A 15 -0.96 -16.10 -10.71
CA LYS A 15 -2.39 -16.29 -10.93
C LYS A 15 -2.89 -17.54 -10.20
N THR A 16 -2.24 -18.67 -10.41
CA THR A 16 -2.63 -19.94 -9.77
C THR A 16 -2.49 -19.85 -8.24
N ILE A 17 -1.46 -19.17 -7.75
CA ILE A 17 -1.27 -18.91 -6.32
C ILE A 17 -2.45 -18.11 -5.74
N LEU A 18 -2.86 -17.03 -6.40
CA LEU A 18 -3.97 -16.19 -5.96
C LEU A 18 -5.29 -16.97 -5.96
N GLU A 19 -5.58 -17.77 -6.99
CA GLU A 19 -6.80 -18.58 -7.07
C GLU A 19 -6.89 -19.62 -5.95
N LEU A 20 -5.79 -20.33 -5.67
CA LEU A 20 -5.71 -21.30 -4.58
C LEU A 20 -5.91 -20.63 -3.21
N PHE A 21 -5.27 -19.47 -3.01
CA PHE A 21 -5.41 -18.69 -1.80
C PHE A 21 -6.86 -18.24 -1.57
N ILE A 22 -7.49 -17.65 -2.59
CA ILE A 22 -8.88 -17.18 -2.53
C ILE A 22 -9.82 -18.31 -2.13
N LYS A 23 -9.64 -19.49 -2.73
CA LYS A 23 -10.50 -20.65 -2.48
C LYS A 23 -10.31 -21.23 -1.07
N ALA A 24 -9.08 -21.24 -0.56
CA ALA A 24 -8.76 -21.81 0.74
C ALA A 24 -9.11 -20.87 1.91
N TYR A 25 -9.05 -19.55 1.68
CA TYR A 25 -9.14 -18.54 2.73
C TYR A 25 -10.40 -18.65 3.63
N PRO A 26 -11.65 -18.75 3.12
CA PRO A 26 -12.83 -18.71 3.98
C PRO A 26 -12.86 -19.84 5.00
N THR A 27 -12.53 -21.06 4.57
CA THR A 27 -12.47 -22.23 5.44
C THR A 27 -11.36 -22.05 6.48
N ALA A 28 -10.16 -21.64 6.04
CA ALA A 28 -9.04 -21.45 6.94
C ALA A 28 -9.31 -20.36 7.98
N TYR A 29 -9.88 -19.22 7.56
CA TYR A 29 -10.23 -18.13 8.45
C TYR A 29 -11.28 -18.56 9.47
N LYS A 30 -12.31 -19.32 9.07
CA LYS A 30 -13.32 -19.86 9.99
C LYS A 30 -12.69 -20.80 11.03
N THR A 31 -11.80 -21.70 10.63
CA THR A 31 -11.09 -22.58 11.59
C THR A 31 -10.26 -21.76 12.58
N LEU A 32 -9.58 -20.71 12.10
CA LEU A 32 -8.81 -19.81 12.95
C LEU A 32 -9.69 -19.02 13.93
N THR A 33 -10.89 -18.57 13.52
CA THR A 33 -11.79 -17.83 14.42
C THR A 33 -12.37 -18.70 15.53
N LEU A 34 -12.48 -20.02 15.30
CA LEU A 34 -12.88 -21.00 16.31
C LEU A 34 -11.73 -21.42 17.24
N GLY A 35 -10.49 -20.98 16.95
CA GLY A 35 -9.31 -21.39 17.70
C GLY A 35 -8.96 -22.87 17.50
N GLU A 36 -9.31 -23.44 16.35
CA GLU A 36 -9.08 -24.84 16.01
C GLU A 36 -7.75 -25.05 15.26
N PRO A 37 -7.14 -26.23 15.33
CA PRO A 37 -5.99 -26.58 14.51
C PRO A 37 -6.34 -26.59 13.01
N LEU A 38 -5.43 -26.11 12.16
CA LEU A 38 -5.60 -26.06 10.71
C LEU A 38 -4.72 -27.11 10.03
N VAL A 39 -5.28 -27.96 9.19
CA VAL A 39 -4.48 -28.85 8.34
C VAL A 39 -4.02 -28.10 7.10
N CYS A 40 -2.71 -28.04 6.87
CA CYS A 40 -2.17 -27.50 5.62
C CYS A 40 -2.50 -28.44 4.48
N SER A 41 -3.36 -28.02 3.56
CA SER A 41 -3.79 -28.84 2.41
C SER A 41 -2.63 -29.23 1.48
N ALA A 42 -1.53 -28.48 1.48
CA ALA A 42 -0.36 -28.76 0.66
C ALA A 42 0.60 -29.80 1.28
N ARG A 43 0.78 -29.78 2.62
CA ARG A 43 1.77 -30.62 3.32
C ARG A 43 1.15 -31.74 4.16
N GLY A 44 -0.16 -31.69 4.40
CA GLY A 44 -0.87 -32.61 5.27
C GLY A 44 -0.51 -32.49 6.76
N ASN A 45 0.39 -31.56 7.13
CA ASN A 45 0.73 -31.32 8.52
C ASN A 45 -0.33 -30.46 9.21
N VAL A 46 -0.49 -30.68 10.51
CA VAL A 46 -1.41 -29.92 11.36
C VAL A 46 -0.66 -28.69 11.87
N LEU A 47 -1.21 -27.51 11.60
CA LEU A 47 -0.87 -26.28 12.30
C LEU A 47 -1.69 -26.27 13.59
N GLU A 48 -1.00 -26.21 14.72
CA GLU A 48 -1.63 -26.19 16.05
C GLU A 48 -2.65 -25.05 16.19
N ALA A 49 -3.62 -25.26 17.08
CA ALA A 49 -4.61 -24.25 17.44
C ALA A 49 -3.94 -22.94 17.86
N ALA A 50 -4.43 -21.83 17.33
CA ALA A 50 -3.97 -20.48 17.67
C ALA A 50 -5.14 -19.64 18.22
N PRO A 51 -4.87 -18.63 19.06
CA PRO A 51 -5.92 -17.70 19.47
C PRO A 51 -6.60 -17.05 18.26
N PRO A 52 -7.92 -16.77 18.33
CA PRO A 52 -8.66 -16.15 17.24
C PRO A 52 -7.99 -14.86 16.71
N PRO A 53 -8.05 -14.59 15.40
CA PRO A 53 -7.48 -13.38 14.82
C PRO A 53 -8.13 -12.11 15.38
N THR A 54 -7.30 -11.17 15.83
CA THR A 54 -7.73 -9.84 16.31
C THR A 54 -7.53 -8.74 15.26
N ALA A 55 -6.90 -9.05 14.13
CA ALA A 55 -6.76 -8.20 12.96
C ALA A 55 -6.42 -9.07 11.73
N ILE A 56 -6.75 -8.58 10.53
CA ILE A 56 -6.35 -9.16 9.25
C ILE A 56 -5.55 -8.13 8.46
N PHE A 57 -4.35 -8.52 8.03
CA PHE A 57 -3.51 -7.77 7.10
C PHE A 57 -3.40 -8.60 5.84
N PHE A 58 -4.14 -8.29 4.76
CA PHE A 58 -3.91 -8.87 3.42
C PHE A 58 -4.93 -8.36 2.37
N GLY A 59 -4.53 -8.40 1.10
CA GLY A 59 -5.19 -7.73 -0.04
C GLY A 59 -6.60 -8.19 -0.44
N LEU A 60 -7.05 -7.56 -1.54
CA LEU A 60 -8.40 -7.52 -2.16
C LEU A 60 -9.38 -8.65 -1.84
N SER A 61 -8.90 -9.87 -1.99
CA SER A 61 -9.73 -11.06 -2.16
C SER A 61 -10.32 -11.62 -0.86
N THR A 62 -9.81 -11.17 0.29
CA THR A 62 -10.16 -11.78 1.60
C THR A 62 -11.33 -11.10 2.28
N LEU A 63 -11.52 -9.79 2.05
CA LEU A 63 -12.46 -8.96 2.80
C LEU A 63 -13.88 -9.52 2.83
N LYS A 64 -14.45 -9.91 1.67
CA LYS A 64 -15.82 -10.44 1.61
C LYS A 64 -16.00 -11.66 2.52
N ALA A 65 -15.05 -12.58 2.47
CA ALA A 65 -15.05 -13.77 3.30
C ALA A 65 -14.86 -13.43 4.78
N THR A 66 -13.96 -12.49 5.11
CA THR A 66 -13.77 -12.01 6.48
C THR A 66 -15.05 -11.41 7.03
N ARG A 67 -15.68 -10.49 6.29
CA ARG A 67 -16.92 -9.80 6.70
C ARG A 67 -18.09 -10.76 6.83
N ALA A 68 -18.19 -11.77 5.97
CA ALA A 68 -19.22 -12.79 6.08
C ALA A 68 -19.09 -13.65 7.36
N LEU A 69 -17.87 -13.83 7.88
CA LEU A 69 -17.60 -14.70 9.03
C LEU A 69 -17.58 -13.95 10.37
N THR A 70 -17.00 -12.75 10.42
CA THR A 70 -16.80 -11.97 11.66
C THR A 70 -17.38 -10.56 11.62
N GLY A 71 -18.05 -10.18 10.53
CA GLY A 71 -18.58 -8.82 10.38
C GLY A 71 -17.47 -7.78 10.53
N ARG A 72 -17.69 -6.80 11.40
CA ARG A 72 -16.70 -5.75 11.74
C ARG A 72 -15.99 -5.98 13.08
N SER A 73 -16.14 -7.15 13.71
CA SER A 73 -15.49 -7.41 15.01
C SER A 73 -13.98 -7.62 14.89
N VAL A 74 -13.48 -7.92 13.69
CA VAL A 74 -12.05 -8.03 13.38
C VAL A 74 -11.69 -6.95 12.35
N PRO A 75 -10.77 -6.03 12.66
CA PRO A 75 -10.32 -5.02 11.71
C PRO A 75 -9.60 -5.65 10.52
N VAL A 76 -9.87 -5.12 9.32
CA VAL A 76 -9.20 -5.50 8.06
C VAL A 76 -8.36 -4.32 7.60
N ILE A 77 -7.06 -4.57 7.45
CA ILE A 77 -6.06 -3.58 7.07
C ILE A 77 -5.58 -3.94 5.66
N SER A 78 -5.88 -3.07 4.71
CA SER A 78 -5.42 -3.19 3.33
C SER A 78 -3.94 -2.87 3.24
N TRP A 79 -3.20 -3.65 2.46
CA TRP A 79 -1.85 -3.27 2.04
C TRP A 79 -1.85 -2.98 0.55
N VAL A 80 -1.38 -1.78 0.17
CA VAL A 80 -1.27 -1.34 -1.22
C VAL A 80 0.18 -0.99 -1.54
N SER A 81 0.78 -1.80 -2.40
CA SER A 81 2.17 -1.67 -2.85
C SER A 81 2.33 -0.62 -3.96
N THR A 82 1.92 0.62 -3.71
CA THR A 82 2.05 1.70 -4.69
C THR A 82 2.37 3.04 -4.03
N GLY A 83 2.89 4.00 -4.80
CA GLY A 83 3.09 5.37 -4.32
C GLY A 83 1.75 6.09 -4.12
N SER A 84 1.70 7.09 -3.24
CA SER A 84 0.51 7.89 -2.95
C SER A 84 -0.11 8.51 -4.21
N ALA A 85 0.70 8.88 -5.22
CA ALA A 85 0.18 9.57 -6.41
C ALA A 85 -0.55 8.62 -7.34
N ALA A 86 0.02 7.43 -7.51
CA ALA A 86 -0.64 6.33 -8.20
C ALA A 86 -1.89 5.87 -7.42
N PHE A 87 -1.81 5.83 -6.09
CA PHE A 87 -2.96 5.51 -5.24
C PHE A 87 -4.13 6.47 -5.46
N LEU A 88 -3.89 7.79 -5.36
CA LEU A 88 -4.91 8.80 -5.62
C LEU A 88 -5.42 8.73 -7.06
N ARG A 89 -4.55 8.54 -8.05
CA ARG A 89 -4.96 8.43 -9.46
C ARG A 89 -5.94 7.29 -9.67
N LEU A 90 -5.72 6.14 -9.05
CA LEU A 90 -6.48 4.91 -9.29
C LEU A 90 -7.75 4.83 -8.43
N TRP A 91 -7.69 5.26 -7.17
CA TRP A 91 -8.79 5.05 -6.21
C TRP A 91 -9.25 6.32 -5.50
N GLY A 92 -8.55 7.44 -5.68
CA GLY A 92 -8.97 8.73 -5.16
C GLY A 92 -10.20 9.29 -5.89
N PRO A 93 -10.83 10.34 -5.32
CA PRO A 93 -11.93 11.05 -5.96
C PRO A 93 -11.45 11.86 -7.18
N GLU A 94 -12.34 12.13 -8.12
CA GLU A 94 -12.06 12.97 -9.29
C GLU A 94 -11.58 14.38 -8.92
N SER A 95 -12.05 14.92 -7.78
CA SER A 95 -11.62 16.22 -7.25
C SER A 95 -10.11 16.28 -6.92
N MET A 96 -9.45 15.12 -6.77
CA MET A 96 -8.00 15.00 -6.55
C MET A 96 -7.29 14.30 -7.72
N GLY A 97 -7.92 14.25 -8.90
CA GLY A 97 -7.36 13.63 -10.10
C GLY A 97 -7.47 12.10 -10.14
N GLY A 98 -8.30 11.51 -9.27
CA GLY A 98 -8.57 10.08 -9.25
C GLY A 98 -9.66 9.62 -10.22
N LEU A 99 -9.99 8.32 -10.18
CA LEU A 99 -11.05 7.71 -11.01
C LEU A 99 -12.40 7.63 -10.31
N ASP A 100 -12.49 7.98 -9.02
CA ASP A 100 -13.69 7.83 -8.21
C ASP A 100 -14.28 6.41 -8.30
N ASP A 101 -15.60 6.24 -8.34
CA ASP A 101 -16.27 4.96 -8.55
C ASP A 101 -16.14 4.46 -9.99
N PHE A 102 -14.96 3.92 -10.30
CA PHE A 102 -14.68 3.36 -11.62
C PHE A 102 -15.60 2.17 -11.94
N GLY A 103 -15.98 1.36 -10.94
CA GLY A 103 -16.91 0.24 -11.12
C GLY A 103 -18.29 0.71 -11.58
N ALA A 104 -18.87 1.70 -10.89
CA ALA A 104 -20.16 2.28 -11.30
C ALA A 104 -20.13 2.89 -12.72
N LYS A 105 -18.98 3.47 -13.11
CA LYS A 105 -18.78 3.97 -14.48
C LYS A 105 -18.76 2.85 -15.52
N VAL A 106 -18.12 1.71 -15.19
CA VAL A 106 -18.13 0.51 -16.03
C VAL A 106 -19.54 -0.04 -16.17
N ASP A 107 -20.29 -0.17 -15.08
CA ASP A 107 -21.69 -0.63 -15.12
C ASP A 107 -22.57 0.25 -16.00
N ALA A 108 -22.41 1.58 -15.90
CA ALA A 108 -23.13 2.52 -16.75
C ALA A 108 -22.75 2.36 -18.24
N GLU A 109 -21.48 2.13 -18.55
CA GLU A 109 -21.00 1.92 -19.93
C GLU A 109 -21.46 0.58 -20.50
N VAL A 110 -21.51 -0.48 -19.67
CA VAL A 110 -22.12 -1.76 -20.02
C VAL A 110 -23.59 -1.57 -20.36
N ALA A 111 -24.36 -0.88 -19.51
CA ALA A 111 -25.77 -0.60 -19.75
C ALA A 111 -25.99 0.22 -21.04
N ARG A 112 -25.07 1.14 -21.37
CA ARG A 112 -25.14 1.98 -22.57
C ARG A 112 -24.80 1.25 -23.86
N THR A 113 -23.86 0.31 -23.83
CA THR A 113 -23.26 -0.27 -25.04
C THR A 113 -23.54 -1.75 -25.25
N GLY A 114 -23.97 -2.47 -24.21
CA GLY A 114 -24.15 -3.93 -24.23
C GLY A 114 -22.84 -4.72 -24.27
N LYS A 115 -21.68 -4.07 -24.15
CA LYS A 115 -20.36 -4.74 -24.12
C LYS A 115 -20.15 -5.47 -22.80
N SER A 116 -19.17 -6.39 -22.78
CA SER A 116 -18.77 -7.03 -21.52
C SER A 116 -18.15 -6.02 -20.54
N PRO A 117 -18.21 -6.26 -19.21
CA PRO A 117 -17.56 -5.41 -18.21
C PRO A 117 -16.07 -5.18 -18.46
N LEU A 118 -15.35 -6.21 -18.92
CA LEU A 118 -13.94 -6.09 -19.27
C LEU A 118 -13.72 -5.13 -20.45
N GLU A 119 -14.50 -5.26 -21.52
CA GLU A 119 -14.39 -4.37 -22.69
C GLU A 119 -14.77 -2.93 -22.35
N ALA A 120 -15.82 -2.75 -21.56
CA ALA A 120 -16.26 -1.43 -21.09
C ALA A 120 -15.19 -0.80 -20.17
N GLY A 121 -14.63 -1.57 -19.22
CA GLY A 121 -13.56 -1.14 -18.34
C GLY A 121 -12.28 -0.77 -19.07
N GLU A 122 -11.82 -1.61 -20.01
CA GLU A 122 -10.64 -1.28 -20.81
C GLU A 122 -10.87 -0.09 -21.73
N TYR A 123 -12.08 0.05 -22.29
CA TYR A 123 -12.44 1.24 -23.07
C TYR A 123 -12.36 2.50 -22.20
N LEU A 124 -13.03 2.52 -21.05
CA LEU A 124 -13.03 3.69 -20.16
C LEU A 124 -11.64 4.02 -19.61
N TYR A 125 -10.85 3.00 -19.25
CA TYR A 125 -9.51 3.20 -18.72
C TYR A 125 -8.57 3.76 -19.80
N ARG A 126 -8.62 3.23 -21.03
CA ARG A 126 -7.69 3.58 -22.13
C ARG A 126 -8.14 4.76 -22.98
N HIS A 127 -9.40 5.16 -22.89
CA HIS A 127 -9.92 6.26 -23.68
C HIS A 127 -9.56 7.60 -23.03
N THR A 128 -8.79 8.39 -23.77
CA THR A 128 -8.31 9.70 -23.35
C THR A 128 -9.00 10.79 -24.18
N LYS A 129 -9.32 11.92 -23.54
CA LYS A 129 -10.01 13.07 -24.12
C LYS A 129 -9.12 14.31 -24.19
N GLY A 130 -7.85 14.20 -23.78
CA GLY A 130 -6.97 15.36 -23.61
C GLY A 130 -7.39 16.22 -22.41
N ALA A 131 -8.03 15.62 -21.42
CA ALA A 131 -8.42 16.32 -20.20
C ALA A 131 -7.20 16.58 -19.31
N VAL A 132 -7.14 17.76 -18.68
CA VAL A 132 -6.09 18.09 -17.71
C VAL A 132 -6.45 17.49 -16.35
N ILE A 133 -5.58 16.62 -15.84
CA ILE A 133 -5.67 15.97 -14.54
C ILE A 133 -4.75 16.68 -13.55
N ARG A 134 -5.23 16.86 -12.31
CA ARG A 134 -4.49 17.51 -11.23
C ARG A 134 -4.45 16.57 -10.03
N ILE A 135 -3.29 15.97 -9.80
CA ILE A 135 -3.00 15.19 -8.60
C ILE A 135 -2.20 16.09 -7.65
N PRO A 136 -2.57 16.20 -6.36
CA PRO A 136 -1.77 16.94 -5.39
C PRO A 136 -0.29 16.55 -5.47
N GLY A 137 0.62 17.52 -5.54
CA GLY A 137 2.07 17.25 -5.61
C GLY A 137 2.66 16.98 -6.98
N LEU A 138 1.83 16.76 -8.00
CA LEU A 138 2.30 16.61 -9.38
C LEU A 138 1.98 17.84 -10.24
N PRO A 139 2.79 18.15 -11.27
CA PRO A 139 2.39 19.08 -12.31
C PRO A 139 1.06 18.64 -12.95
N PRO A 140 0.23 19.57 -13.45
CA PRO A 140 -0.92 19.20 -14.26
C PRO A 140 -0.48 18.40 -15.47
N MET A 141 -1.13 17.27 -15.71
CA MET A 141 -0.83 16.36 -16.82
C MET A 141 -2.10 16.08 -17.60
N TYR A 142 -2.01 15.90 -18.90
CA TYR A 142 -3.12 15.37 -19.67
C TYR A 142 -3.38 13.89 -19.34
N ASP A 143 -4.63 13.48 -19.43
CA ASP A 143 -5.07 12.10 -19.20
C ASP A 143 -4.29 11.04 -20.01
N HIS A 144 -3.86 11.37 -21.23
CA HIS A 144 -3.03 10.48 -22.07
C HIS A 144 -1.59 10.32 -21.58
N GLU A 145 -1.05 11.25 -20.78
CA GLU A 145 0.31 11.15 -20.23
C GLU A 145 0.44 10.00 -19.22
N PHE A 146 -0.68 9.53 -18.65
CA PHE A 146 -0.73 8.35 -17.78
C PHE A 146 -0.69 7.02 -18.56
N GLN A 147 -0.66 7.07 -19.90
CA GLN A 147 -0.55 5.92 -20.79
C GLN A 147 0.58 6.13 -21.80
N PRO A 148 1.83 6.33 -21.33
CA PRO A 148 2.91 6.79 -22.19
C PRO A 148 3.33 5.77 -23.26
N GLN A 149 2.94 4.49 -23.10
CA GLN A 149 3.37 3.41 -23.98
C GLN A 149 2.25 2.39 -24.19
N LYS A 150 2.21 1.80 -25.39
CA LYS A 150 1.37 0.64 -25.68
C LYS A 150 2.03 -0.59 -25.06
N LEU A 151 1.38 -1.18 -24.07
CA LEU A 151 1.92 -2.35 -23.38
C LEU A 151 1.93 -3.57 -24.32
N PRO A 152 2.98 -4.42 -24.29
CA PRO A 152 3.07 -5.64 -25.11
C PRO A 152 2.12 -6.74 -24.63
N MET A 153 1.46 -6.55 -23.48
CA MET A 153 0.44 -7.43 -22.95
C MET A 153 -0.69 -6.63 -22.28
N LEU A 154 -1.91 -7.18 -22.30
CA LEU A 154 -3.04 -6.59 -21.61
C LEU A 154 -2.91 -6.86 -20.11
N LEU A 155 -2.40 -5.89 -19.36
CA LEU A 155 -2.62 -5.86 -17.90
C LEU A 155 -4.07 -5.39 -17.68
N PRO A 156 -4.95 -6.21 -17.08
CA PRO A 156 -6.35 -5.84 -16.85
C PRO A 156 -6.46 -4.89 -15.66
N LEU A 157 -5.82 -3.72 -15.76
CA LEU A 157 -5.81 -2.70 -14.71
C LEU A 157 -7.23 -2.23 -14.39
N SER A 158 -8.14 -2.22 -15.38
CA SER A 158 -9.56 -1.94 -15.16
C SER A 158 -10.18 -2.87 -14.11
N VAL A 159 -9.92 -4.18 -14.21
CA VAL A 159 -10.40 -5.19 -13.24
C VAL A 159 -9.77 -4.97 -11.88
N VAL A 160 -8.45 -4.73 -11.84
CA VAL A 160 -7.75 -4.44 -10.57
C VAL A 160 -8.37 -3.21 -9.90
N ILE A 161 -8.61 -2.13 -10.62
CA ILE A 161 -9.18 -0.89 -10.07
C ILE A 161 -10.60 -1.14 -9.52
N MET A 162 -11.45 -1.83 -10.29
CA MET A 162 -12.82 -2.15 -9.87
C MET A 162 -12.85 -3.00 -8.61
N ASP A 163 -12.16 -4.14 -8.61
CA ASP A 163 -12.15 -5.07 -7.48
C ASP A 163 -11.48 -4.46 -6.24
N SER A 164 -10.52 -3.55 -6.45
CA SER A 164 -9.77 -2.92 -5.35
C SER A 164 -10.57 -1.88 -4.60
N ARG A 165 -11.51 -1.19 -5.26
CA ARG A 165 -12.23 -0.09 -4.62
C ARG A 165 -13.14 -0.57 -3.50
N GLU A 166 -13.94 -1.62 -3.76
CA GLU A 166 -14.81 -2.22 -2.74
C GLU A 166 -13.98 -2.70 -1.55
N PHE A 167 -12.82 -3.30 -1.83
CA PHE A 167 -11.87 -3.71 -0.81
C PHE A 167 -11.36 -2.55 0.02
N LEU A 168 -10.85 -1.49 -0.62
CA LEU A 168 -10.28 -0.32 0.06
C LEU A 168 -11.32 0.40 0.92
N LEU A 169 -12.57 0.52 0.45
CA LEU A 169 -13.66 1.12 1.21
C LEU A 169 -14.16 0.24 2.37
N GLY A 170 -14.04 -1.08 2.24
CA GLY A 170 -14.48 -2.02 3.27
C GLY A 170 -13.43 -2.32 4.34
N SER A 171 -12.18 -1.91 4.10
CA SER A 171 -11.09 -1.97 5.07
C SER A 171 -11.18 -0.85 6.11
N ASP A 172 -10.65 -1.12 7.29
CA ASP A 172 -10.64 -0.19 8.42
C ASP A 172 -9.37 0.67 8.43
N ALA A 173 -8.32 0.26 7.70
CA ALA A 173 -7.13 1.05 7.43
C ALA A 173 -6.46 0.62 6.11
N VAL A 174 -5.62 1.50 5.55
CA VAL A 174 -4.81 1.22 4.36
C VAL A 174 -3.34 1.56 4.66
N ILE A 175 -2.47 0.56 4.54
CA ILE A 175 -1.02 0.74 4.57
C ILE A 175 -0.53 0.93 3.15
N ILE A 176 0.10 2.07 2.91
CA ILE A 176 0.81 2.42 1.68
C ILE A 176 2.30 2.42 2.02
N ALA A 177 3.18 2.16 1.05
CA ALA A 177 4.63 2.31 1.21
C ALA A 177 5.13 3.57 0.47
N PRO A 178 4.79 4.78 0.94
CA PRO A 178 5.14 6.02 0.25
C PRO A 178 6.55 6.47 0.58
N SER A 179 7.09 7.39 -0.23
CA SER A 179 8.32 8.10 0.09
C SER A 179 8.04 9.59 0.25
N ASP A 180 8.24 10.11 1.47
CA ASP A 180 8.10 11.54 1.76
C ASP A 180 9.10 12.39 0.96
N ALA A 181 10.20 11.78 0.52
CA ALA A 181 11.23 12.46 -0.28
C ALA A 181 10.71 12.99 -1.63
N TYR A 182 9.61 12.46 -2.16
CA TYR A 182 9.04 12.90 -3.44
C TYR A 182 7.51 12.86 -3.57
N GLU A 183 6.75 12.37 -2.58
CA GLU A 183 5.27 12.28 -2.65
C GLU A 183 4.53 13.17 -1.62
N LYS A 184 5.23 14.12 -1.04
CA LYS A 184 4.81 15.01 0.06
C LYS A 184 3.37 15.57 -0.01
N GLU A 185 2.99 16.29 -1.05
CA GLU A 185 1.64 16.88 -1.14
C GLU A 185 0.56 15.82 -1.34
N THR A 186 0.93 14.71 -1.96
CA THR A 186 0.07 13.55 -2.18
C THR A 186 -0.16 12.77 -0.89
N LEU A 187 0.89 12.61 -0.08
CA LEU A 187 0.90 11.98 1.24
C LEU A 187 -0.03 12.69 2.21
N HIS A 188 -0.02 14.03 2.20
CA HIS A 188 -0.93 14.85 2.99
C HIS A 188 -2.41 14.59 2.67
N ALA A 189 -2.72 14.15 1.44
CA ALA A 189 -4.08 13.82 1.03
C ALA A 189 -4.51 12.39 1.42
N VAL A 190 -3.61 11.53 1.92
CA VAL A 190 -3.87 10.10 2.19
C VAL A 190 -3.46 9.63 3.60
N ARG A 191 -3.43 10.54 4.59
CA ARG A 191 -2.71 10.39 5.86
C ARG A 191 -3.14 9.20 6.75
N ASP A 192 -2.20 8.27 6.98
CA ASP A 192 -1.83 7.54 8.22
C ASP A 192 -0.41 6.91 8.03
N TRP A 193 0.50 6.96 9.03
CA TRP A 193 1.97 6.79 8.82
C TRP A 193 2.60 5.60 9.54
N ILE A 194 3.03 4.57 8.79
CA ILE A 194 3.92 3.47 9.25
C ILE A 194 4.75 2.98 8.06
N VAL A 195 6.09 2.88 8.18
CA VAL A 195 6.95 2.33 7.11
C VAL A 195 7.37 0.88 7.43
N TRP A 196 7.14 -0.03 6.48
CA TRP A 196 7.49 -1.45 6.56
C TRP A 196 8.49 -1.82 5.45
N PRO A 197 9.81 -1.89 5.74
CA PRO A 197 10.83 -2.18 4.73
C PRO A 197 10.96 -3.69 4.45
N PHE A 198 11.10 -4.06 3.16
CA PHE A 198 11.38 -5.44 2.72
C PHE A 198 12.80 -5.63 2.15
N ASP A 199 13.09 -5.08 0.96
CA ASP A 199 14.37 -5.28 0.26
C ASP A 199 14.70 -4.10 -0.68
N GLY A 200 15.91 -4.06 -1.24
CA GLY A 200 16.36 -3.06 -2.19
C GLY A 200 16.62 -1.71 -1.54
N ASP A 201 15.96 -0.66 -2.04
CA ASP A 201 16.06 0.70 -1.55
C ASP A 201 15.21 0.96 -0.29
N GLN A 202 14.24 0.08 0.01
CA GLN A 202 13.31 0.28 1.12
C GLN A 202 13.97 0.35 2.51
N PRO A 203 14.97 -0.49 2.87
CA PRO A 203 15.68 -0.36 4.15
C PRO A 203 16.48 0.94 4.24
N LEU A 204 17.00 1.45 3.13
CA LEU A 204 17.72 2.72 3.07
C LEU A 204 16.76 3.91 3.27
N ALA A 205 15.58 3.85 2.63
CA ALA A 205 14.54 4.85 2.81
C ALA A 205 14.00 4.87 4.25
N ALA A 206 13.77 3.70 4.86
CA ALA A 206 13.31 3.60 6.24
C ALA A 206 14.30 4.24 7.23
N VAL A 207 15.60 3.94 7.09
CA VAL A 207 16.66 4.56 7.91
C VAL A 207 16.70 6.07 7.70
N TYR A 208 16.57 6.54 6.46
CA TYR A 208 16.62 7.97 6.17
C TYR A 208 15.43 8.72 6.78
N LEU A 209 14.22 8.14 6.74
CA LEU A 209 13.01 8.74 7.29
C LEU A 209 12.98 8.72 8.82
N GLU A 210 13.45 7.64 9.46
CA GLU A 210 13.41 7.49 10.92
C GLU A 210 14.60 8.16 11.62
N GLU A 211 15.84 7.84 11.24
CA GLU A 211 17.04 8.32 11.96
C GLU A 211 17.44 9.75 11.58
N ILE A 212 17.39 10.04 10.29
CA ILE A 212 17.96 11.29 9.74
C ILE A 212 16.92 12.38 9.75
N LEU A 213 15.78 12.14 9.09
CA LEU A 213 14.73 13.13 8.96
C LEU A 213 13.82 13.19 10.19
N LYS A 214 13.73 12.09 10.95
CA LYS A 214 12.87 11.97 12.13
C LYS A 214 11.43 12.34 11.81
N VAL A 215 10.88 11.71 10.78
CA VAL A 215 9.51 11.92 10.28
C VAL A 215 8.65 10.66 10.26
N ALA A 216 9.22 9.49 10.58
CA ALA A 216 8.50 8.23 10.55
C ALA A 216 9.02 7.25 11.62
N PHE A 217 8.17 6.29 11.99
CA PHE A 217 8.55 5.11 12.75
C PHE A 217 8.93 3.97 11.81
N GLU A 218 10.07 3.33 12.05
CA GLU A 218 10.43 2.08 11.37
C GLU A 218 9.93 0.86 12.16
N LEU A 219 9.23 -0.06 11.49
CA LEU A 219 8.98 -1.39 12.06
C LEU A 219 10.24 -2.27 11.96
N ILE A 220 10.74 -2.73 13.11
CA ILE A 220 11.98 -3.50 13.23
C ILE A 220 11.69 -5.00 13.36
N GLU A 221 10.66 -5.37 14.12
CA GLU A 221 10.33 -6.77 14.41
C GLU A 221 9.77 -7.52 13.20
N VAL A 222 9.39 -6.79 12.14
CA VAL A 222 8.94 -7.36 10.86
C VAL A 222 10.07 -7.95 10.01
N ARG A 223 11.33 -7.71 10.37
CA ARG A 223 12.50 -8.22 9.65
C ARG A 223 12.64 -9.74 9.85
N THR A 224 12.74 -10.47 8.74
CA THR A 224 12.87 -11.94 8.71
C THR A 224 13.95 -12.37 7.69
N GLY A 225 14.24 -13.67 7.58
CA GLY A 225 15.26 -14.18 6.65
C GLY A 225 16.68 -13.79 7.06
N LEU A 226 17.40 -13.05 6.20
CA LEU A 226 18.73 -12.48 6.52
C LEU A 226 18.65 -11.21 7.39
N GLY A 227 17.46 -10.61 7.53
CA GLY A 227 17.23 -9.36 8.25
C GLY A 227 17.23 -9.36 9.80
N PRO A 228 17.09 -10.48 10.55
CA PRO A 228 16.98 -10.46 12.01
C PRO A 228 18.33 -10.38 12.74
N GLY A 229 19.40 -9.96 12.04
CA GLY A 229 20.68 -9.66 12.68
C GLY A 229 20.62 -8.41 13.57
N PRO A 230 21.60 -8.23 14.47
CA PRO A 230 21.69 -7.03 15.30
C PRO A 230 21.79 -5.78 14.42
N ILE A 231 20.93 -4.82 14.69
CA ILE A 231 20.90 -3.54 14.01
C ILE A 231 22.03 -2.69 14.56
N TYR A 232 23.04 -2.45 13.74
CA TYR A 232 24.24 -1.72 14.14
C TYR A 232 23.95 -0.34 14.77
N ARG A 233 22.98 0.40 14.21
CA ARG A 233 22.67 1.79 14.62
C ARG A 233 22.04 1.93 16.00
N ASN A 234 21.24 0.96 16.44
CA ASN A 234 20.47 1.06 17.69
C ASN A 234 20.65 -0.16 18.61
N GLY A 235 21.48 -1.12 18.22
CA GLY A 235 21.77 -2.34 18.98
C GLY A 235 20.59 -3.31 19.12
N LYS A 236 19.41 -2.99 18.56
CA LYS A 236 18.24 -3.87 18.62
C LYS A 236 18.48 -5.07 17.72
N THR A 237 18.20 -6.26 18.23
CA THR A 237 18.16 -7.48 17.43
C THR A 237 16.69 -7.86 17.28
N PRO A 238 16.11 -7.80 16.06
CA PRO A 238 14.73 -8.21 15.85
C PRO A 238 14.58 -9.66 16.31
N LYS A 239 13.56 -9.93 17.12
CA LYS A 239 13.18 -11.31 17.42
C LYS A 239 12.56 -11.95 16.19
N GLY A 240 11.90 -11.16 15.34
CA GLY A 240 11.25 -11.66 14.12
C GLY A 240 10.08 -12.59 14.44
N THR A 241 9.63 -12.62 15.70
CA THR A 241 8.53 -13.47 16.16
C THR A 241 7.22 -12.71 16.07
N ARG A 242 6.12 -13.46 15.93
CA ARG A 242 4.79 -12.88 15.86
C ARG A 242 4.47 -12.03 17.08
N GLU A 243 4.81 -12.51 18.27
CA GLU A 243 4.60 -11.81 19.53
C GLU A 243 5.28 -10.45 19.51
N ALA A 244 6.54 -10.41 19.05
CA ALA A 244 7.33 -9.18 18.99
C ALA A 244 6.78 -8.18 17.96
N VAL A 245 6.37 -8.64 16.78
CA VAL A 245 5.69 -7.80 15.77
C VAL A 245 4.39 -7.20 16.33
N GLY A 246 3.59 -8.02 17.02
CA GLY A 246 2.32 -7.55 17.59
C GLY A 246 2.53 -6.52 18.71
N GLU A 247 3.55 -6.71 19.54
CA GLU A 247 3.97 -5.74 20.56
C GLU A 247 4.47 -4.43 19.94
N GLU A 248 5.32 -4.52 18.91
CA GLU A 248 5.83 -3.35 18.20
C GLU A 248 4.72 -2.55 17.53
N ILE A 249 3.80 -3.19 16.82
CA ILE A 249 2.70 -2.49 16.14
C ILE A 249 1.83 -1.74 17.14
N ARG A 250 1.44 -2.36 18.26
CA ARG A 250 0.62 -1.68 19.27
C ARG A 250 1.34 -0.49 19.86
N ARG A 251 2.61 -0.66 20.22
CA ARG A 251 3.45 0.43 20.73
C ARG A 251 3.55 1.57 19.73
N VAL A 252 3.88 1.29 18.46
CA VAL A 252 3.99 2.32 17.42
C VAL A 252 2.67 3.05 17.20
N LEU A 253 1.53 2.35 17.27
CA LEU A 253 0.22 3.00 17.19
C LEU A 253 -0.04 3.95 18.38
N ASP A 254 0.34 3.55 19.59
CA ASP A 254 0.26 4.40 20.77
C ASP A 254 1.21 5.61 20.64
N ASP A 255 2.46 5.39 20.20
CA ASP A 255 3.48 6.43 20.00
C ASP A 255 3.06 7.44 18.91
N CYS A 256 2.40 6.96 17.85
CA CYS A 256 1.80 7.79 16.80
C CYS A 256 0.77 8.79 17.35
N LEU A 257 0.03 8.41 18.40
CA LEU A 257 -0.98 9.25 19.05
C LEU A 257 -0.41 10.09 20.21
N GLY A 258 0.86 9.85 20.57
CA GLY A 258 1.56 10.53 21.66
C GLY A 258 2.44 11.70 21.22
N GLU A 259 3.24 12.20 22.16
CA GLU A 259 4.17 13.31 21.96
C GLU A 259 5.22 13.02 20.86
N GLU A 260 5.61 11.76 20.70
CA GLU A 260 6.55 11.35 19.67
C GLU A 260 5.95 11.51 18.27
N GLY A 261 4.73 11.04 18.04
CA GLY A 261 3.99 11.26 16.80
C GLY A 261 3.78 12.74 16.48
N GLU A 262 3.55 13.59 17.49
CA GLU A 262 3.48 15.04 17.32
C GLU A 262 4.85 15.64 16.91
N ALA A 263 5.93 15.20 17.55
CA ALA A 263 7.29 15.63 17.21
C ALA A 263 7.70 15.24 15.79
N LEU A 264 7.41 14.01 15.35
CA LEU A 264 7.64 13.55 13.98
C LEU A 264 6.82 14.38 12.98
N SER A 265 5.56 14.67 13.31
CA SER A 265 4.70 15.54 12.50
C SER A 265 5.28 16.95 12.35
N ASN A 266 5.80 17.53 13.44
CA ASN A 266 6.44 18.85 13.42
C ASN A 266 7.74 18.87 12.61
N ASN A 267 8.54 17.79 12.66
CA ASN A 267 9.73 17.65 11.81
C ASN A 267 9.36 17.57 10.33
N ALA A 268 8.32 16.83 9.97
CA ALA A 268 7.81 16.76 8.60
C ALA A 268 7.34 18.14 8.11
N LEU A 269 6.66 18.91 8.97
CA LEU A 269 6.26 20.29 8.66
C LEU A 269 7.46 21.22 8.45
N ARG A 270 8.54 21.08 9.23
CA ARG A 270 9.78 21.86 9.03
C ARG A 270 10.47 21.51 7.72
N LEU A 271 10.61 20.22 7.42
CA LEU A 271 11.17 19.75 6.15
C LEU A 271 10.33 20.25 4.97
N LYS A 272 9.00 20.27 5.12
CA LYS A 272 8.10 20.82 4.13
C LYS A 272 8.46 22.25 3.73
N VAL A 273 8.78 23.12 4.68
CA VAL A 273 9.17 24.51 4.41
C VAL A 273 10.52 24.56 3.69
N GLN A 274 11.51 23.79 4.15
CA GLN A 274 12.85 23.76 3.55
C GLN A 274 12.83 23.27 2.09
N PHE A 275 12.04 22.24 1.79
CA PHE A 275 11.89 21.73 0.42
C PHE A 275 11.25 22.75 -0.52
N ALA A 276 10.25 23.50 -0.05
CA ALA A 276 9.62 24.55 -0.86
C ALA A 276 10.64 25.66 -1.18
N GLN A 277 11.36 26.14 -0.17
CA GLN A 277 12.41 27.16 -0.31
C GLN A 277 13.54 26.73 -1.26
N ALA A 278 13.87 25.44 -1.31
CA ALA A 278 14.89 24.93 -2.23
C ALA A 278 14.54 25.15 -3.71
N TRP A 279 13.24 25.24 -4.05
CA TRP A 279 12.75 25.41 -5.43
C TRP A 279 12.32 26.83 -5.78
N GLU A 280 12.26 27.74 -4.80
CA GLU A 280 12.02 29.16 -5.01
C GLU A 280 13.13 29.81 -5.86
N GLU A 281 12.88 31.06 -6.29
CA GLU A 281 13.86 31.84 -7.03
C GLU A 281 15.10 32.12 -6.16
N GLY A 282 16.27 31.64 -6.60
CA GLY A 282 17.50 31.67 -5.78
C GLY A 282 17.66 30.47 -4.83
N GLY A 283 16.68 29.56 -4.78
CA GLY A 283 16.76 28.32 -4.03
C GLY A 283 17.78 27.34 -4.59
N VAL A 284 18.35 26.49 -3.73
CA VAL A 284 19.48 25.61 -4.08
C VAL A 284 19.16 24.64 -5.23
N ALA A 285 17.96 24.08 -5.29
CA ALA A 285 17.55 23.17 -6.36
C ALA A 285 17.33 23.94 -7.68
N LYS A 286 16.73 25.13 -7.60
CA LYS A 286 16.53 26.02 -8.76
C LYS A 286 17.85 26.50 -9.35
N LEU A 287 18.83 26.81 -8.50
CA LEU A 287 20.19 27.17 -8.93
C LEU A 287 20.91 25.97 -9.56
N ALA A 288 20.84 24.80 -8.93
CA ALA A 288 21.49 23.58 -9.42
C ALA A 288 20.96 23.17 -10.80
N ILE A 289 19.63 23.17 -11.01
CA ILE A 289 19.06 22.81 -12.31
C ILE A 289 19.41 23.82 -13.40
N ARG A 290 19.46 25.12 -13.07
CA ARG A 290 19.91 26.15 -14.02
C ARG A 290 21.38 25.99 -14.38
N ALA A 291 22.23 25.70 -13.40
CA ALA A 291 23.66 25.45 -13.63
C ALA A 291 23.86 24.20 -14.50
N PHE A 292 23.05 23.15 -14.28
CA PHE A 292 23.04 21.97 -15.14
C PHE A 292 22.62 22.30 -16.57
N LEU A 293 21.51 23.01 -16.76
CA LEU A 293 20.99 23.37 -18.09
C LEU A 293 21.96 24.24 -18.90
N LYS A 294 22.71 25.14 -18.24
CA LYS A 294 23.77 25.95 -18.86
C LYS A 294 24.90 25.13 -19.50
N LYS A 295 25.04 23.83 -19.17
CA LYS A 295 26.03 22.97 -19.81
C LYS A 295 25.61 22.52 -21.21
N PHE A 296 24.35 22.72 -21.58
CA PHE A 296 23.75 22.24 -22.83
C PHE A 296 23.25 23.38 -23.74
N THR A 297 23.57 24.63 -23.39
CA THR A 297 23.23 25.85 -24.13
C THR A 297 24.47 26.72 -24.26
#